data_AF-A0A182ED53-F1
#
_entry.id   AF-A0A182ED53-F1
#
_cell.length_a   1.000
_cell.length_b   1.000
_cell.length_c   1.000
_cell.angle_alpha   90.00
_cell.angle_beta   90.00
_cell.angle_gamma   90.00
#
_symmetry.space_group_name_H-M   'P 1'
#
loop_
_entity.id
_entity.type
_entity.pdbx_description
1 polymer ?
#
loop_
_entity_poly.entity_id
_entity_poly.type
_entity_poly.pdbx_seq_one_letter_code
_entity_poly.pdbx_strand_id
1 'polypeptide(L)'
;HVLIMDEVDGMSGNDDRAGIAELIQMIKETLIPIICICNDRQSQKMRSLVNYCFDVRFQRPRVEQIRARLLTIACQEHLKVNKEEIDEIIEAAQHDVRQSIYNLQLLNSGGNGGEMQSKDAAVNPFEAARRLLNTDTQTWEKQQMFFVDPSIMPLFVQENYPFVQNSKMSPSERLCALRKASNSISEGDIIDRIIRTTGSWTLLNEQALFSSVAPTSYMNGYMKGMINFPSWLGKNSTLNKRQRLLRQLTTHTYLRTFAAIYPMVLDYVPVLRHNYCRSLLDKENDGVNDIISLYKEYNLVRDDIESLAELAVWPGMKDPGAAIPTKAFLIKAALTRALNKEHIILPYALDTLVKGRKKLGGGFDLDLEVDEEGNLVEQIGDENDLEDSGEESDNDDNFSGITKKKAIIANENKSIRGGKGQTGNGGSRGARASRGATGRGRGSKK
;
A
#
# COMPACT_ATOMS: atom_id res chain seq x y z
N HIS A 1 14.33 24.93 -16.84
CA HIS A 1 12.93 24.69 -16.44
C HIS A 1 12.93 23.86 -15.17
N VAL A 2 12.00 24.10 -14.25
CA VAL A 2 11.85 23.36 -12.99
C VAL A 2 10.39 22.93 -12.92
N LEU A 3 10.12 21.69 -12.52
CA LEU A 3 8.78 21.20 -12.26
C LEU A 3 8.51 21.25 -10.75
N ILE A 4 7.39 21.83 -10.34
CA ILE A 4 6.95 21.84 -8.95
C ILE A 4 5.66 21.04 -8.87
N MET A 5 5.69 19.97 -8.10
CA MET A 5 4.54 19.12 -7.78
C MET A 5 4.15 19.43 -6.34
N ASP A 6 3.09 20.21 -6.15
CA ASP A 6 2.54 20.53 -4.83
C ASP A 6 1.54 19.46 -4.37
N GLU A 7 1.34 19.34 -3.06
CA GLU A 7 0.37 18.43 -2.43
C GLU A 7 0.47 16.95 -2.89
N VAL A 8 1.69 16.43 -3.04
CA VAL A 8 1.90 15.05 -3.55
C VAL A 8 1.35 13.96 -2.61
N ASP A 9 1.09 14.28 -1.34
CA ASP A 9 0.42 13.42 -0.38
C ASP A 9 -1.11 13.37 -0.55
N GLY A 10 -1.67 14.32 -1.29
CA GLY A 10 -3.09 14.40 -1.64
C GLY A 10 -3.50 13.56 -2.85
N MET A 11 -2.54 13.06 -3.64
CA MET A 11 -2.79 12.19 -4.79
C MET A 11 -3.50 10.89 -4.33
N SER A 12 -4.82 10.87 -4.42
CA SER A 12 -5.65 9.78 -3.88
C SER A 12 -7.03 9.75 -4.51
N GLY A 13 -7.60 8.55 -4.63
CA GLY A 13 -8.87 8.29 -5.31
C GLY A 13 -8.68 7.50 -6.60
N ASN A 14 -9.78 7.07 -7.22
CA ASN A 14 -9.76 6.34 -8.50
C ASN A 14 -9.14 7.16 -9.65
N ASP A 15 -9.16 8.49 -9.54
CA ASP A 15 -8.61 9.39 -10.57
C ASP A 15 -7.08 9.43 -10.58
N ASP A 16 -6.43 9.20 -9.43
CA ASP A 16 -4.96 9.28 -9.25
C ASP A 16 -4.33 7.94 -8.83
N ARG A 17 -5.01 6.83 -9.11
CA ARG A 17 -4.70 5.47 -8.60
C ARG A 17 -3.26 5.00 -8.81
N ALA A 18 -2.56 5.54 -9.81
CA ALA A 18 -1.15 5.27 -10.12
C ALA A 18 -0.23 6.50 -10.07
N GLY A 19 -0.70 7.63 -9.54
CA GLY A 19 -0.02 8.92 -9.67
C GLY A 19 1.38 8.97 -9.04
N ILE A 20 1.55 8.37 -7.86
CA ILE A 20 2.87 8.31 -7.19
C ILE A 20 3.84 7.38 -7.93
N ALA A 21 3.35 6.26 -8.47
CA ALA A 21 4.19 5.31 -9.20
C ALA A 21 4.71 5.91 -10.52
N GLU A 22 3.84 6.58 -11.28
CA GLU A 22 4.22 7.34 -12.48
C GLU A 22 5.15 8.51 -12.14
N LEU A 23 4.89 9.23 -11.04
CA LEU A 23 5.79 10.29 -10.58
C LEU A 23 7.20 9.76 -10.28
N ILE A 24 7.32 8.59 -9.64
CA ILE A 24 8.61 7.92 -9.42
C ILE A 24 9.29 7.57 -10.75
N GLN A 25 8.53 7.08 -11.73
CA GLN A 25 9.07 6.77 -13.06
C GLN A 25 9.56 8.04 -13.77
N MET A 26 8.81 9.14 -13.70
CA MET A 26 9.23 10.45 -14.20
C MET A 26 10.50 10.94 -13.51
N ILE A 27 10.60 10.81 -12.19
CA ILE A 27 11.81 11.20 -11.43
C ILE A 27 13.05 10.43 -11.89
N LYS A 28 12.91 9.16 -12.31
CA LYS A 28 14.03 8.34 -12.80
C LYS A 28 14.53 8.76 -14.18
N GLU A 29 13.66 9.30 -15.03
CA GLU A 29 13.98 9.62 -16.43
C GLU A 29 14.11 11.13 -16.71
N THR A 30 13.71 11.98 -15.76
CA THR A 30 13.65 13.43 -15.95
C THR A 30 15.02 14.06 -16.19
N LEU A 31 15.05 15.04 -17.10
CA LEU A 31 16.19 15.92 -17.35
C LEU A 31 16.01 17.30 -16.71
N ILE A 32 14.88 17.53 -16.03
CA ILE A 32 14.57 18.75 -15.29
C ILE A 32 14.44 18.45 -13.79
N PRO A 33 14.88 19.35 -12.90
CA PRO A 33 14.68 19.18 -11.47
C PRO A 33 13.19 19.22 -11.13
N ILE A 34 12.76 18.26 -10.31
CA ILE A 34 11.40 18.14 -9.79
C ILE A 34 11.43 18.45 -8.30
N ILE A 35 10.59 19.38 -7.84
CA ILE A 35 10.40 19.71 -6.43
C ILE A 35 9.03 19.19 -6.01
N CYS A 36 9.01 18.21 -5.11
CA CYS A 36 7.77 17.66 -4.55
C CYS A 36 7.53 18.27 -3.16
N ILE A 37 6.33 18.81 -2.94
CA ILE A 37 5.92 19.39 -1.66
C ILE A 37 4.81 18.50 -1.08
N CYS A 38 4.96 18.08 0.16
CA CYS A 38 3.97 17.28 0.90
C CYS A 38 3.79 17.83 2.31
N ASN A 39 2.61 17.61 2.90
CA ASN A 39 2.32 18.02 4.27
C ASN A 39 2.69 16.91 5.28
N ASP A 40 2.32 15.66 5.00
CA ASP A 40 2.66 14.51 5.85
C ASP A 40 3.65 13.54 5.20
N ARG A 41 4.92 13.66 5.62
CA ARG A 41 5.98 12.73 5.25
C ARG A 41 5.71 11.30 5.76
N GLN A 42 5.04 11.11 6.89
CA GLN A 42 4.89 9.80 7.53
C GLN A 42 3.79 8.94 6.90
N SER A 43 2.93 9.54 6.07
CA SER A 43 1.92 8.86 5.28
C SER A 43 2.50 7.65 4.56
N GLN A 44 1.74 6.55 4.55
CA GLN A 44 2.15 5.29 3.93
C GLN A 44 2.45 5.47 2.43
N LYS A 45 1.68 6.35 1.76
CA LYS A 45 1.82 6.69 0.34
C LYS A 45 3.18 7.31 0.02
N MET A 46 3.72 8.11 0.93
CA MET A 46 4.99 8.82 0.75
C MET A 46 6.22 7.93 0.98
N ARG A 47 6.05 6.74 1.57
CA ARG A 47 7.18 5.84 1.88
C ARG A 47 7.90 5.37 0.63
N SER A 48 7.20 5.14 -0.47
CA SER A 48 7.77 4.72 -1.75
C SER A 48 8.53 5.86 -2.44
N LEU A 49 7.96 7.08 -2.45
CA LEU A 49 8.51 8.24 -3.15
C LEU A 49 9.83 8.75 -2.52
N VAL A 50 9.93 8.76 -1.20
CA VAL A 50 11.04 9.45 -0.52
C VAL A 50 12.40 8.79 -0.77
N ASN A 51 12.44 7.51 -1.12
CA ASN A 51 13.70 6.84 -1.47
C ASN A 51 14.33 7.41 -2.76
N TYR A 52 13.57 8.13 -3.58
CA TYR A 52 14.00 8.73 -4.85
C TYR A 52 14.20 10.26 -4.77
N CYS A 53 13.91 10.87 -3.63
CA CYS A 53 13.93 12.33 -3.45
C CYS A 53 14.94 12.75 -2.38
N PHE A 54 15.47 13.97 -2.51
CA PHE A 54 16.22 14.60 -1.43
C PHE A 54 15.26 15.19 -0.39
N ASP A 55 15.27 14.65 0.83
CA ASP A 55 14.35 15.02 1.91
C ASP A 55 14.77 16.33 2.60
N VAL A 56 14.03 17.42 2.33
CA VAL A 56 14.18 18.71 3.00
C VAL A 56 13.00 18.92 3.95
N ARG A 57 13.30 18.97 5.25
CA ARG A 57 12.27 19.09 6.29
C ARG A 57 12.10 20.53 6.75
N PHE A 58 10.88 21.03 6.62
CA PHE A 58 10.49 22.33 7.19
C PHE A 58 10.06 22.14 8.64
N GLN A 59 10.72 22.87 9.53
CA GLN A 59 10.32 22.96 10.94
C GLN A 59 9.42 24.17 11.14
N ARG A 60 8.55 24.10 12.15
CA ARG A 60 7.75 25.27 12.55
C ARG A 60 8.67 26.43 12.92
N PRO A 61 8.46 27.66 12.39
CA PRO A 61 9.28 28.81 12.73
C PRO A 61 9.17 29.15 14.23
N ARG A 62 10.20 29.80 14.76
CA ARG A 62 10.18 30.26 16.16
C ARG A 62 9.23 31.45 16.32
N VAL A 63 8.62 31.59 17.50
CA VAL A 63 7.72 32.71 17.84
C VAL A 63 8.35 34.06 17.49
N GLU A 64 9.63 34.26 17.83
CA GLU A 64 10.35 35.51 17.55
C GLU A 64 10.42 35.84 16.05
N GLN A 65 10.59 34.84 15.19
CA GLN A 65 10.65 35.01 13.74
C GLN A 65 9.28 35.40 13.17
N ILE A 66 8.22 34.75 13.66
CA ILE A 66 6.84 35.04 13.25
C ILE A 66 6.43 36.43 13.74
N ARG A 67 6.73 36.76 15.01
CA ARG A 67 6.47 38.07 15.61
C ARG A 67 7.13 39.20 14.84
N ALA A 68 8.41 39.06 14.48
CA ALA A 68 9.12 40.06 13.68
C ALA A 68 8.43 40.29 12.33
N ARG A 69 7.95 39.21 11.69
CA ARG A 69 7.22 39.30 10.42
C ARG A 69 5.85 39.96 10.59
N LEU A 70 5.07 39.58 11.59
CA LEU A 70 3.74 40.15 11.85
C LEU A 70 3.81 41.63 12.22
N LEU A 71 4.78 42.05 13.05
CA LEU A 71 5.03 43.46 13.35
C LEU A 71 5.38 44.25 12.09
N THR A 72 6.20 43.68 11.19
CA THR A 72 6.54 44.33 9.93
C THR A 72 5.28 44.54 9.06
N ILE A 73 4.42 43.52 8.98
CA ILE A 73 3.15 43.61 8.23
C ILE A 73 2.22 44.64 8.90
N ALA A 74 2.08 44.60 10.22
CA ALA A 74 1.25 45.55 10.97
C ALA A 74 1.69 47.01 10.73
N CYS A 75 3.00 47.29 10.74
CA CYS A 75 3.50 48.62 10.42
C CYS A 75 3.22 49.04 8.97
N GLN A 76 3.32 48.11 8.00
CA GLN A 76 3.05 48.37 6.58
C GLN A 76 1.56 48.64 6.32
N GLU A 77 0.68 47.92 7.02
CA GLU A 77 -0.78 48.05 6.93
C GLU A 77 -1.35 49.11 7.89
N HIS A 78 -0.48 49.90 8.54
CA HIS A 78 -0.85 50.95 9.50
C HIS A 78 -1.70 50.48 10.70
N LEU A 79 -1.52 49.23 11.11
CA LEU A 79 -2.18 48.61 12.26
C LEU A 79 -1.44 48.94 13.55
N LYS A 80 -2.21 49.31 14.58
CA LYS A 80 -1.70 49.48 15.95
C LYS A 80 -2.01 48.21 16.74
N VAL A 81 -1.05 47.31 16.84
CA VAL A 81 -1.19 46.04 17.54
C VAL A 81 -0.11 45.95 18.61
N ASN A 82 -0.50 45.53 19.81
CA ASN A 82 0.44 45.36 20.91
C ASN A 82 1.27 44.07 20.72
N LYS A 83 2.45 44.03 21.34
CA LYS A 83 3.32 42.84 21.26
C LYS A 83 2.66 41.60 21.90
N GLU A 84 1.91 41.80 22.97
CA GLU A 84 1.17 40.76 23.70
C GLU A 84 0.08 40.14 22.82
N GLU A 85 -0.72 40.98 22.14
CA GLU A 85 -1.74 40.54 21.17
C GLU A 85 -1.14 39.72 20.01
N ILE A 86 0.03 40.10 19.51
CA ILE A 86 0.72 39.34 18.45
C ILE A 86 1.18 37.97 18.95
N ASP A 87 1.65 37.87 20.19
CA ASP A 87 2.06 36.59 20.76
C ASP A 87 0.86 35.66 20.95
N GLU A 88 -0.29 36.19 21.40
CA GLU A 88 -1.55 35.44 21.47
C GLU A 88 -2.01 34.93 20.09
N ILE A 89 -1.90 35.76 19.03
CA ILE A 89 -2.23 35.36 17.65
C ILE A 89 -1.35 34.18 17.19
N ILE A 90 -0.04 34.25 17.48
CA ILE A 90 0.92 33.23 17.09
C ILE A 90 0.63 31.91 17.81
N GLU A 91 0.29 31.98 19.10
CA GLU A 91 -0.09 30.81 19.90
C GLU A 91 -1.41 30.20 19.42
N ALA A 92 -2.43 31.01 19.16
CA ALA A 92 -3.70 30.57 18.61
C ALA A 92 -3.56 29.91 17.22
N ALA A 93 -2.64 30.41 16.38
CA ALA A 93 -2.31 29.84 15.08
C ALA A 93 -1.35 28.63 15.15
N GLN A 94 -0.89 28.25 16.36
CA GLN A 94 0.11 27.21 16.59
C GLN A 94 1.39 27.33 15.75
N HIS A 95 1.92 28.55 15.64
CA HIS A 95 3.10 28.86 14.83
C HIS A 95 2.93 28.64 13.30
N ASP A 96 1.68 28.58 12.81
CA ASP A 96 1.38 28.64 11.38
C ASP A 96 1.38 30.09 10.90
N VAL A 97 2.32 30.43 10.00
CA VAL A 97 2.48 31.80 9.50
C VAL A 97 1.27 32.26 8.67
N ARG A 98 0.67 31.37 7.87
CA ARG A 98 -0.51 31.71 7.04
C ARG A 98 -1.70 32.02 7.94
N GLN A 99 -1.98 31.16 8.91
CA GLN A 99 -3.08 31.37 9.86
C GLN A 99 -2.83 32.60 10.74
N SER A 100 -1.59 32.85 11.17
CA SER A 100 -1.25 34.04 11.95
C SER A 100 -1.54 35.34 11.19
N ILE A 101 -1.25 35.37 9.88
CA ILE A 101 -1.56 36.51 9.02
C ILE A 101 -3.08 36.66 8.85
N TYR A 102 -3.81 35.55 8.67
CA TYR A 102 -5.27 35.57 8.56
C TYR A 102 -5.93 36.10 9.84
N ASN A 103 -5.50 35.62 11.02
CA ASN A 103 -6.00 36.11 12.31
C ASN A 103 -5.67 37.60 12.52
N LEU A 104 -4.48 38.06 12.08
CA LEU A 104 -4.12 39.48 12.11
C LEU A 104 -5.05 40.33 11.20
N GLN A 105 -5.39 39.82 10.00
CA GLN A 105 -6.32 40.47 9.09
C GLN A 105 -7.75 40.51 9.66
N LEU A 106 -8.19 39.43 10.32
CA LEU A 106 -9.49 39.34 10.96
C LEU A 106 -9.66 40.37 12.08
N LEU A 107 -8.63 40.56 12.91
CA LEU A 107 -8.60 41.59 13.95
C LEU A 107 -8.76 43.00 13.37
N ASN A 108 -8.12 43.29 12.24
CA ASN A 108 -8.30 44.59 11.57
C ASN A 108 -9.70 44.78 10.98
N SER A 109 -10.37 43.69 10.59
CA SER A 109 -11.68 43.74 9.95
C SER A 109 -12.85 43.90 10.94
N GLY A 110 -12.57 44.09 12.24
CA GLY A 110 -13.58 44.32 13.28
C GLY A 110 -13.99 43.07 14.07
N GLY A 111 -13.23 41.97 13.98
CA GLY A 111 -13.40 40.83 14.88
C GLY A 111 -13.03 41.25 16.31
N ASN A 112 -13.97 41.13 17.26
CA ASN A 112 -13.63 41.29 18.67
C ASN A 112 -12.58 40.22 19.02
N GLY A 113 -11.49 40.59 19.71
CA GLY A 113 -10.37 39.69 20.03
C GLY A 113 -10.73 38.37 20.76
N GLY A 114 -11.99 38.17 21.16
CA GLY A 114 -12.53 36.89 21.61
C GLY A 114 -12.90 35.89 20.51
N GLU A 115 -12.94 36.28 19.23
CA GLU A 115 -13.15 35.41 18.07
C GLU A 115 -11.83 35.02 17.38
N MET A 116 -10.72 35.03 18.11
CA MET A 116 -9.47 34.50 17.58
C MET A 116 -9.66 33.02 17.33
N GLN A 117 -9.74 32.62 16.06
CA GLN A 117 -9.89 31.21 15.70
C GLN A 117 -8.62 30.48 16.12
N SER A 118 -8.69 29.78 17.25
CA SER A 118 -7.73 28.77 17.61
C SER A 118 -7.71 27.78 16.46
N LYS A 119 -6.54 27.57 15.85
CA LYS A 119 -6.40 26.51 14.87
C LYS A 119 -6.79 25.21 15.57
N ASP A 120 -7.86 24.57 15.11
CA ASP A 120 -8.14 23.16 15.40
C ASP A 120 -6.99 22.38 14.79
N ALA A 121 -5.89 22.33 15.51
CA ALA A 121 -4.79 21.53 15.09
C ALA A 121 -5.22 20.09 15.25
N ALA A 122 -5.34 19.42 14.10
CA ALA A 122 -5.38 17.98 14.05
C ALA A 122 -4.26 17.46 14.96
N VAL A 123 -4.65 16.94 16.12
CA VAL A 123 -3.72 16.31 17.04
C VAL A 123 -3.11 15.16 16.25
N ASN A 124 -1.79 15.10 16.15
CA ASN A 124 -1.15 14.00 15.43
C ASN A 124 -1.52 12.67 16.14
N PRO A 125 -1.80 11.57 15.42
CA PRO A 125 -2.04 10.25 16.03
C PRO A 125 -1.02 9.85 17.12
N PHE A 126 0.26 10.21 16.97
CA PHE A 126 1.27 9.96 18.01
C PHE A 126 1.04 10.79 19.29
N GLU A 127 0.63 12.04 19.13
CA GLU A 127 0.33 12.92 20.27
C GLU A 127 -0.98 12.51 20.94
N ALA A 128 -1.99 12.16 20.15
CA ALA A 128 -3.26 11.62 20.63
C ALA A 128 -3.04 10.32 21.41
N ALA A 129 -2.25 9.38 20.88
CA ALA A 129 -1.86 8.16 21.60
C ALA A 129 -1.13 8.48 22.92
N ARG A 130 -0.29 9.52 22.94
CA ARG A 130 0.44 9.95 24.15
C ARG A 130 -0.47 10.51 25.22
N ARG A 131 -1.41 11.36 24.84
CA ARG A 131 -2.42 11.89 25.75
C ARG A 131 -3.33 10.76 26.25
N LEU A 132 -3.72 9.84 25.37
CA LEU A 132 -4.59 8.72 25.68
C LEU A 132 -3.96 7.75 26.70
N LEU A 133 -2.67 7.47 26.58
CA LEU A 133 -1.92 6.60 27.51
C LEU A 133 -1.53 7.28 28.83
N ASN A 134 -1.76 8.58 29.00
CA ASN A 134 -1.45 9.29 30.22
C ASN A 134 -2.52 9.04 31.31
N THR A 135 -2.13 9.13 32.58
CA THR A 135 -3.08 9.04 33.71
C THR A 135 -3.94 10.27 33.85
N ASP A 136 -3.37 11.44 33.54
CA ASP A 136 -3.94 12.73 33.89
C ASP A 136 -5.09 13.13 32.95
N THR A 137 -5.25 12.43 31.82
CA THR A 137 -6.30 12.67 30.85
C THR A 137 -7.62 12.06 31.31
N GLN A 138 -8.69 12.85 31.21
CA GLN A 138 -10.03 12.43 31.64
C GLN A 138 -10.61 11.40 30.67
N THR A 139 -11.53 10.57 31.14
CA THR A 139 -12.12 9.47 30.35
C THR A 139 -12.76 9.94 29.04
N TRP A 140 -13.49 11.07 29.06
CA TRP A 140 -14.11 11.64 27.87
C TRP A 140 -13.08 12.18 26.88
N GLU A 141 -11.97 12.76 27.38
CA GLU A 141 -10.89 13.26 26.55
C GLU A 141 -10.17 12.08 25.88
N LYS A 142 -9.94 10.99 26.60
CA LYS A 142 -9.39 9.73 26.03
C LYS A 142 -10.27 9.18 24.91
N GLN A 143 -11.59 9.26 25.07
CA GLN A 143 -12.53 8.87 24.04
C GLN A 143 -12.43 9.79 22.81
N GLN A 144 -12.30 11.11 22.98
CA GLN A 144 -12.08 12.03 21.86
C GLN A 144 -10.76 11.78 21.13
N MET A 145 -9.67 11.46 21.86
CA MET A 145 -8.37 11.15 21.26
C MET A 145 -8.43 9.91 20.35
N PHE A 146 -9.34 8.98 20.60
CA PHE A 146 -9.59 7.85 19.69
C PHE A 146 -10.13 8.31 18.33
N PHE A 147 -11.01 9.31 18.31
CA PHE A 147 -11.62 9.82 17.07
C PHE A 147 -10.67 10.63 16.19
N VAL A 148 -9.45 10.93 16.65
CA VAL A 148 -8.40 11.52 15.82
C VAL A 148 -8.08 10.61 14.64
N ASP A 149 -7.96 9.31 14.89
CA ASP A 149 -7.82 8.29 13.84
C ASP A 149 -8.31 6.93 14.40
N PRO A 150 -9.60 6.59 14.19
CA PRO A 150 -10.17 5.35 14.69
C PRO A 150 -9.52 4.09 14.10
N SER A 151 -8.84 4.20 12.96
CA SER A 151 -8.22 3.05 12.29
C SER A 151 -6.90 2.64 12.94
N ILE A 152 -6.09 3.61 13.37
CA ILE A 152 -4.74 3.37 13.89
C ILE A 152 -4.66 3.44 15.41
N MET A 153 -5.55 4.18 16.08
CA MET A 153 -5.47 4.38 17.53
C MET A 153 -5.53 3.08 18.34
N PRO A 154 -6.41 2.11 18.04
CA PRO A 154 -6.39 0.79 18.69
C PRO A 154 -5.02 0.12 18.64
N LEU A 155 -4.33 0.21 17.50
CA LEU A 155 -3.03 -0.39 17.29
C LEU A 155 -1.94 0.32 18.11
N PHE A 156 -2.02 1.65 18.23
CA PHE A 156 -1.13 2.41 19.11
C PHE A 156 -1.31 2.01 20.58
N VAL A 157 -2.55 1.86 21.04
CA VAL A 157 -2.82 1.42 22.40
C VAL A 157 -2.29 0.00 22.61
N GLN A 158 -2.57 -0.93 21.70
CA GLN A 158 -2.14 -2.32 21.77
C GLN A 158 -0.61 -2.48 21.84
N GLU A 159 0.15 -1.70 21.06
CA GLU A 159 1.62 -1.78 21.07
C GLU A 159 2.21 -1.20 22.35
N ASN A 160 1.57 -0.17 22.94
CA ASN A 160 2.19 0.65 23.98
C ASN A 160 1.66 0.41 25.40
N TYR A 161 0.44 -0.12 25.58
CA TYR A 161 -0.13 -0.37 26.92
C TYR A 161 0.76 -1.25 27.83
N PRO A 162 1.54 -2.25 27.36
CA PRO A 162 2.36 -3.07 28.25
C PRO A 162 3.53 -2.30 28.89
N PHE A 163 3.98 -1.23 28.22
CA PHE A 163 5.08 -0.38 28.64
C PHE A 163 4.66 0.73 29.61
N VAL A 164 3.35 0.92 29.81
CA VAL A 164 2.80 1.83 30.83
C VAL A 164 3.15 1.30 32.22
N GLN A 165 3.75 2.15 33.06
CA GLN A 165 4.19 1.80 34.40
C GLN A 165 3.47 2.66 35.44
N ASN A 166 2.90 2.00 36.44
CA ASN A 166 2.37 2.64 37.63
C ASN A 166 3.22 2.24 38.84
N SER A 167 3.93 3.20 39.45
CA SER A 167 4.78 2.97 40.62
C SER A 167 4.02 2.52 41.86
N LYS A 168 2.70 2.72 41.91
CA LYS A 168 1.85 2.33 43.04
C LYS A 168 1.37 0.87 42.98
N MET A 169 1.52 0.21 41.84
CA MET A 169 0.93 -1.12 41.60
C MET A 169 1.94 -2.23 41.89
N SER A 170 1.54 -3.23 42.67
CA SER A 170 2.38 -4.41 42.90
C SER A 170 2.54 -5.25 41.61
N PRO A 171 3.57 -6.11 41.51
CA PRO A 171 3.77 -6.96 40.32
C PRO A 171 2.56 -7.86 39.99
N SER A 172 1.87 -8.37 41.02
CA SER A 172 0.68 -9.23 40.86
C SER A 172 -0.53 -8.44 40.35
N GLU A 173 -0.76 -7.26 40.93
CA GLU A 173 -1.81 -6.34 40.46
C GLU A 173 -1.56 -5.88 39.03
N ARG A 174 -0.29 -5.59 38.68
CA ARG A 174 0.09 -5.22 37.31
C ARG A 174 -0.24 -6.33 36.32
N LEU A 175 0.05 -7.58 36.67
CA LEU A 175 -0.31 -8.72 35.82
C LEU A 175 -1.83 -8.85 35.64
N CYS A 176 -2.60 -8.60 36.71
CA CYS A 176 -4.06 -8.58 36.64
C CYS A 176 -4.59 -7.43 35.76
N ALA A 177 -3.99 -6.23 35.86
CA ALA A 177 -4.33 -5.09 35.01
C ALA A 177 -4.00 -5.35 33.55
N LEU A 178 -2.82 -5.90 33.26
CA LEU A 178 -2.43 -6.32 31.91
C LEU A 178 -3.45 -7.32 31.35
N ARG A 179 -3.84 -8.34 32.12
CA ARG A 179 -4.87 -9.30 31.69
C ARG A 179 -6.19 -8.63 31.36
N LYS A 180 -6.66 -7.69 32.20
CA LYS A 180 -7.90 -6.94 31.95
C LYS A 180 -7.79 -6.06 30.69
N ALA A 181 -6.67 -5.38 30.51
CA ALA A 181 -6.39 -4.58 29.33
C ALA A 181 -6.33 -5.44 28.06
N SER A 182 -5.64 -6.59 28.09
CA SER A 182 -5.59 -7.52 26.97
C SER A 182 -6.98 -8.04 26.59
N ASN A 183 -7.80 -8.45 27.57
CA ASN A 183 -9.18 -8.90 27.30
C ASN A 183 -10.03 -7.79 26.66
N SER A 184 -9.94 -6.56 27.17
CA SER A 184 -10.65 -5.40 26.62
C SER A 184 -10.24 -5.10 25.18
N ILE A 185 -8.94 -5.18 24.87
CA ILE A 185 -8.45 -5.01 23.49
C ILE A 185 -9.01 -6.13 22.58
N SER A 186 -9.08 -7.37 23.05
CA SER A 186 -9.68 -8.48 22.30
C SER A 186 -11.18 -8.26 22.06
N GLU A 187 -11.93 -7.71 23.02
CA GLU A 187 -13.33 -7.32 22.83
C GLU A 187 -13.44 -6.18 21.80
N GLY A 188 -12.55 -5.18 21.87
CA GLY A 188 -12.46 -4.10 20.90
C GLY A 188 -12.19 -4.58 19.47
N ASP A 189 -11.37 -5.62 19.29
CA ASP A 189 -11.08 -6.25 17.99
C ASP A 189 -12.32 -6.96 17.41
N ILE A 190 -13.12 -7.61 18.26
CA ILE A 190 -14.41 -8.20 17.83
C ILE A 190 -15.36 -7.11 17.33
N ILE A 191 -15.43 -5.98 18.03
CA ILE A 191 -16.25 -4.83 17.64
C ILE A 191 -15.73 -4.23 16.32
N ASP A 192 -14.42 -4.03 16.18
CA ASP A 192 -13.80 -3.53 14.95
C ASP A 192 -14.16 -4.42 13.75
N ARG A 193 -14.09 -5.75 13.92
CA ARG A 193 -14.51 -6.71 12.90
C ARG A 193 -16.00 -6.56 12.55
N ILE A 194 -16.89 -6.37 13.53
CA ILE A 194 -18.32 -6.18 13.27
C ILE A 194 -18.55 -4.88 12.49
N ILE A 195 -17.88 -3.78 12.89
CA ILE A 195 -17.97 -2.48 12.20
C ILE A 195 -17.55 -2.64 10.73
N ARG A 196 -16.38 -3.26 10.48
CA ARG A 196 -15.86 -3.44 9.12
C ARG A 196 -16.67 -4.40 8.26
N THR A 197 -17.33 -5.39 8.86
CA THR A 197 -18.12 -6.39 8.11
C THR A 197 -19.56 -5.95 7.84
N THR A 198 -20.15 -5.14 8.72
CA THR A 198 -21.57 -4.75 8.63
C THR A 198 -21.76 -3.28 8.27
N GLY A 199 -20.70 -2.46 8.29
CA GLY A 199 -20.80 -1.01 8.09
C GLY A 199 -21.48 -0.27 9.24
N SER A 200 -21.68 -0.91 10.41
CA SER A 200 -22.37 -0.28 11.55
C SER A 200 -21.45 0.66 12.34
N TRP A 201 -21.25 1.88 11.82
CA TRP A 201 -20.41 2.91 12.43
C TRP A 201 -20.92 3.44 13.79
N THR A 202 -22.16 3.11 14.16
CA THR A 202 -22.72 3.47 15.48
C THR A 202 -21.93 2.85 16.64
N LEU A 203 -21.29 1.70 16.41
CA LEU A 203 -20.48 0.98 17.40
C LEU A 203 -19.10 1.61 17.64
N LEU A 204 -18.75 2.68 16.93
CA LEU A 204 -17.42 3.29 17.03
C LEU A 204 -17.13 3.85 18.44
N ASN A 205 -18.17 4.31 19.15
CA ASN A 205 -18.06 4.69 20.56
C ASN A 205 -17.73 3.50 21.48
N GLU A 206 -18.34 2.35 21.23
CA GLU A 206 -18.05 1.11 21.97
C GLU A 206 -16.63 0.63 21.66
N GLN A 207 -16.22 0.69 20.39
CA GLN A 207 -14.85 0.40 20.01
C GLN A 207 -13.86 1.32 20.74
N ALA A 208 -14.13 2.63 20.81
CA ALA A 208 -13.28 3.58 21.55
C ALA A 208 -13.12 3.18 23.02
N LEU A 209 -14.23 2.76 23.66
CA LEU A 209 -14.24 2.32 25.05
C LEU A 209 -13.37 1.08 25.24
N PHE A 210 -13.60 0.01 24.49
CA PHE A 210 -12.95 -1.28 24.69
C PHE A 210 -11.51 -1.33 24.16
N SER A 211 -11.24 -0.70 23.02
CA SER A 211 -9.91 -0.71 22.39
C SER A 211 -8.93 0.28 23.00
N SER A 212 -9.41 1.38 23.59
CA SER A 212 -8.57 2.51 23.96
C SER A 212 -8.76 2.97 25.41
N VAL A 213 -9.98 3.34 25.81
CA VAL A 213 -10.23 3.95 27.14
C VAL A 213 -10.06 2.95 28.28
N ALA A 214 -10.69 1.79 28.21
CA ALA A 214 -10.64 0.78 29.25
C ALA A 214 -9.22 0.19 29.44
N PRO A 215 -8.47 -0.20 28.39
CA PRO A 215 -7.11 -0.70 28.53
C PRO A 215 -6.17 0.30 29.21
N THR A 216 -6.28 1.58 28.87
CA THR A 216 -5.45 2.64 29.47
C THR A 216 -5.86 2.97 30.89
N SER A 217 -7.16 2.92 31.21
CA SER A 217 -7.67 3.07 32.57
C SER A 217 -7.22 1.91 33.48
N TYR A 218 -7.16 0.67 32.99
CA TYR A 218 -6.68 -0.45 33.80
C TYR A 218 -5.19 -0.35 34.13
N MET A 219 -4.37 0.11 33.18
CA MET A 219 -2.93 0.25 33.40
C MET A 219 -2.58 1.47 34.29
N ASN A 220 -3.40 2.52 34.26
CA ASN A 220 -3.35 3.72 35.11
C ASN A 220 -1.94 4.17 35.49
N GLY A 221 -1.07 4.37 34.50
CA GLY A 221 0.33 4.72 34.75
C GLY A 221 0.91 5.65 33.70
N TYR A 222 2.18 5.96 33.84
CA TYR A 222 2.90 6.81 32.90
C TYR A 222 3.71 5.94 31.93
N MET A 223 3.76 6.36 30.66
CA MET A 223 4.61 5.75 29.66
C MET A 223 6.06 6.23 29.85
N LYS A 224 6.97 5.31 30.19
CA LYS A 224 8.40 5.63 30.31
C LYS A 224 9.07 5.52 28.93
N GLY A 225 9.14 6.63 28.19
CA GLY A 225 9.86 6.71 26.91
C GLY A 225 9.01 7.26 25.77
N MET A 226 9.52 7.11 24.55
CA MET A 226 8.79 7.47 23.32
C MET A 226 7.75 6.39 23.00
N ILE A 227 6.64 6.80 22.38
CA ILE A 227 5.62 5.88 21.88
C ILE A 227 6.15 5.16 20.66
N ASN A 228 6.00 3.84 20.67
CA ASN A 228 6.33 3.00 19.54
C ASN A 228 5.20 3.03 18.52
N PHE A 229 5.56 3.14 17.25
CA PHE A 229 4.62 2.95 16.16
C PHE A 229 4.14 1.49 16.12
N PRO A 230 2.87 1.20 15.78
CA PRO A 230 2.35 -0.16 15.79
C PRO A 230 3.11 -1.08 14.83
N SER A 231 3.73 -2.14 15.38
CA SER A 231 4.47 -3.12 14.60
C SER A 231 3.56 -4.06 13.81
N TRP A 232 2.28 -4.13 14.20
CA TRP A 232 1.25 -4.98 13.57
C TRP A 232 1.13 -4.74 12.07
N LEU A 233 1.15 -3.47 11.61
CA LEU A 233 1.04 -3.13 10.19
C LEU A 233 2.14 -3.79 9.34
N GLY A 234 3.39 -3.70 9.81
CA GLY A 234 4.52 -4.34 9.13
C GLY A 234 4.43 -5.87 9.19
N LYS A 235 4.03 -6.43 10.34
CA LYS A 235 3.84 -7.87 10.50
C LYS A 235 2.73 -8.40 9.59
N ASN A 236 1.62 -7.68 9.44
CA ASN A 236 0.51 -8.05 8.58
C ASN A 236 0.94 -8.11 7.10
N SER A 237 1.70 -7.11 6.64
CA SER A 237 2.30 -7.14 5.30
C SER A 237 3.22 -8.34 5.10
N THR A 238 4.12 -8.63 6.06
CA THR A 238 4.99 -9.82 5.98
C THR A 238 4.21 -11.13 5.99
N LEU A 239 3.08 -11.20 6.71
CA LEU A 239 2.18 -12.35 6.72
C LEU A 239 1.55 -12.53 5.34
N ASN A 240 1.02 -11.48 4.73
CA ASN A 240 0.41 -11.53 3.40
C ASN A 240 1.42 -11.97 2.33
N LYS A 241 2.64 -11.41 2.37
CA LYS A 241 3.74 -11.84 1.49
C LYS A 241 4.00 -13.35 1.66
N ARG A 242 4.18 -13.83 2.89
CA ARG A 242 4.44 -15.24 3.16
C ARG A 242 3.29 -16.15 2.75
N GLN A 243 2.04 -15.74 2.96
CA GLN A 243 0.87 -16.50 2.50
C GLN A 243 0.85 -16.63 0.97
N ARG A 244 1.20 -15.57 0.23
CA ARG A 244 1.32 -15.62 -1.23
C ARG A 244 2.41 -16.59 -1.68
N LEU A 245 3.62 -16.48 -1.14
CA LEU A 245 4.73 -17.39 -1.46
C LEU A 245 4.34 -18.86 -1.19
N LEU A 246 3.65 -19.09 -0.09
CA LEU A 246 3.18 -20.41 0.29
C LEU A 246 2.09 -20.95 -0.64
N ARG A 247 1.16 -20.11 -1.10
CA ARG A 247 0.15 -20.49 -2.10
C ARG A 247 0.78 -20.82 -3.45
N GLN A 248 1.79 -20.06 -3.88
CA GLN A 248 2.56 -20.33 -5.09
C GLN A 248 3.26 -21.68 -4.98
N LEU A 249 4.03 -21.89 -3.90
CA LEU A 249 4.73 -23.15 -3.65
C LEU A 249 3.76 -24.34 -3.61
N THR A 250 2.62 -24.20 -2.92
CA THR A 250 1.59 -25.24 -2.84
C THR A 250 1.03 -25.58 -4.23
N THR A 251 0.81 -24.58 -5.07
CA THR A 251 0.33 -24.77 -6.46
C THR A 251 1.37 -25.52 -7.29
N HIS A 252 2.65 -25.17 -7.16
CA HIS A 252 3.73 -25.80 -7.91
C HIS A 252 3.92 -27.27 -7.52
N THR A 253 3.86 -27.57 -6.22
CA THR A 253 4.05 -28.94 -5.71
C THR A 253 2.79 -29.80 -5.73
N TYR A 254 1.63 -29.24 -6.10
CA TYR A 254 0.31 -29.86 -5.96
C TYR A 254 0.19 -31.26 -6.58
N LEU A 255 0.89 -31.55 -7.69
CA LEU A 255 0.88 -32.87 -8.34
C LEU A 255 1.54 -33.97 -7.50
N ARG A 256 2.41 -33.62 -6.56
CA ARG A 256 3.14 -34.55 -5.68
C ARG A 256 2.74 -34.44 -4.23
N THR A 257 2.34 -33.26 -3.79
CA THR A 257 1.97 -32.98 -2.42
C THR A 257 0.51 -32.55 -2.38
N PHE A 258 -0.32 -33.30 -1.67
CA PHE A 258 -1.67 -32.85 -1.34
C PHE A 258 -1.66 -32.30 0.09
N ALA A 259 -1.40 -31.00 0.21
CA ALA A 259 -1.30 -30.32 1.50
C ALA A 259 -2.03 -28.98 1.48
N ALA A 260 -2.77 -28.70 2.55
CA ALA A 260 -3.24 -27.36 2.83
C ALA A 260 -2.08 -26.47 3.31
N ILE A 261 -2.33 -25.17 3.37
CA ILE A 261 -1.36 -24.12 3.74
C ILE A 261 -0.59 -24.45 5.03
N TYR A 262 -1.28 -24.86 6.10
CA TYR A 262 -0.65 -25.14 7.40
C TYR A 262 0.26 -26.39 7.40
N PRO A 263 -0.21 -27.59 6.98
CA PRO A 263 0.67 -28.76 6.83
C PRO A 263 1.86 -28.53 5.91
N MET A 264 1.68 -27.73 4.84
CA MET A 264 2.77 -27.40 3.91
C MET A 264 3.93 -26.70 4.64
N VAL A 265 3.64 -25.72 5.51
CA VAL A 265 4.67 -24.97 6.27
C VAL A 265 5.32 -25.80 7.36
N LEU A 266 4.55 -26.62 8.07
CA LEU A 266 5.04 -27.34 9.24
C LEU A 266 5.81 -28.61 8.85
N ASP A 267 5.32 -29.35 7.85
CA ASP A 267 5.83 -30.69 7.55
C ASP A 267 6.69 -30.71 6.28
N TYR A 268 6.21 -30.10 5.19
CA TYR A 268 6.85 -30.22 3.87
C TYR A 268 8.00 -29.23 3.67
N VAL A 269 7.76 -27.94 3.94
CA VAL A 269 8.75 -26.86 3.73
C VAL A 269 10.07 -27.12 4.47
N PRO A 270 10.08 -27.53 5.76
CA PRO A 270 11.33 -27.81 6.46
C PRO A 270 12.08 -29.01 5.87
N VAL A 271 11.36 -30.05 5.43
CA VAL A 271 11.95 -31.25 4.82
C VAL A 271 12.52 -30.94 3.44
N LEU A 272 11.79 -30.18 2.61
CA LEU A 272 12.26 -29.73 1.30
C LEU A 272 13.52 -28.86 1.42
N ARG A 273 13.53 -27.91 2.37
CA ARG A 273 14.73 -27.10 2.66
C ARG A 273 15.89 -27.94 3.17
N HIS A 274 15.62 -28.87 4.07
CA HIS A 274 16.65 -29.75 4.61
C HIS A 274 17.27 -30.61 3.50
N ASN A 275 16.47 -31.23 2.64
CA ASN A 275 16.95 -32.03 1.52
C ASN A 275 17.76 -31.19 0.53
N TYR A 276 17.29 -29.97 0.20
CA TYR A 276 18.03 -29.04 -0.65
C TYR A 276 19.40 -28.65 -0.04
N CYS A 277 19.41 -28.23 1.23
CA CYS A 277 20.64 -27.82 1.92
C CYS A 277 21.60 -29.00 2.12
N ARG A 278 21.09 -30.19 2.44
CA ARG A 278 21.89 -31.39 2.67
C ARG A 278 22.59 -31.86 1.38
N SER A 279 21.89 -31.86 0.25
CA SER A 279 22.50 -32.20 -1.05
C SER A 279 23.65 -31.26 -1.40
N LEU A 280 23.56 -29.98 -1.03
CA LEU A 280 24.64 -29.01 -1.23
C LEU A 280 25.80 -29.14 -0.23
N LEU A 281 25.53 -29.54 1.02
CA LEU A 281 26.52 -29.63 2.09
C LEU A 281 27.30 -30.96 2.06
N ASP A 282 26.61 -32.08 1.88
CA ASP A 282 27.20 -33.42 1.99
C ASP A 282 27.85 -33.89 0.68
N LYS A 283 27.27 -33.54 -0.47
CA LYS A 283 27.64 -34.11 -1.79
C LYS A 283 28.27 -33.12 -2.77
N GLU A 284 28.37 -31.84 -2.40
CA GLU A 284 28.94 -30.74 -3.21
C GLU A 284 28.51 -30.78 -4.70
N ASN A 285 29.41 -31.15 -5.62
CA ASN A 285 29.16 -31.17 -7.06
C ASN A 285 28.21 -32.30 -7.50
N ASP A 286 28.25 -33.46 -6.83
CA ASP A 286 27.35 -34.59 -7.15
C ASP A 286 25.91 -34.29 -6.69
N GLY A 287 25.76 -33.42 -5.68
CA GLY A 287 24.47 -32.97 -5.19
C GLY A 287 23.67 -32.12 -6.20
N VAL A 288 24.32 -31.58 -7.24
CA VAL A 288 23.63 -30.78 -8.28
C VAL A 288 22.61 -31.64 -9.02
N ASN A 289 22.92 -32.90 -9.31
CA ASN A 289 21.99 -33.82 -10.00
C ASN A 289 20.80 -34.21 -9.12
N ASP A 290 21.04 -34.38 -7.81
CA ASP A 290 19.98 -34.67 -6.84
C ASP A 290 19.00 -33.49 -6.72
N ILE A 291 19.51 -32.26 -6.71
CA ILE A 291 18.68 -31.04 -6.66
C ILE A 291 17.88 -30.90 -7.95
N ILE A 292 18.50 -31.11 -9.11
CA ILE A 292 17.79 -31.10 -10.39
C ILE A 292 16.67 -32.14 -10.43
N SER A 293 16.91 -33.33 -9.87
CA SER A 293 15.89 -34.37 -9.75
C SER A 293 14.74 -33.92 -8.84
N LEU A 294 15.04 -33.25 -7.73
CA LEU A 294 14.04 -32.67 -6.83
C LEU A 294 13.22 -31.56 -7.52
N TYR A 295 13.84 -30.72 -8.34
CA TYR A 295 13.15 -29.72 -9.16
C TYR A 295 12.17 -30.36 -10.16
N LYS A 296 12.59 -31.46 -10.82
CA LYS A 296 11.73 -32.20 -11.75
C LYS A 296 10.60 -32.93 -11.04
N GLU A 297 10.89 -33.54 -9.90
CA GLU A 297 9.93 -34.34 -9.15
C GLU A 297 8.79 -33.49 -8.63
N TYR A 298 9.11 -32.36 -7.98
CA TYR A 298 8.16 -31.44 -7.35
C TYR A 298 7.76 -30.26 -8.24
N ASN A 299 8.20 -30.25 -9.50
CA ASN A 299 7.91 -29.19 -10.46
C ASN A 299 8.24 -27.79 -9.93
N LEU A 300 9.41 -27.63 -9.31
CA LEU A 300 9.82 -26.37 -8.69
C LEU A 300 10.49 -25.42 -9.70
N VAL A 301 10.45 -24.13 -9.37
CA VAL A 301 11.12 -23.03 -10.05
C VAL A 301 12.25 -22.51 -9.17
N ARG A 302 13.17 -21.76 -9.75
CA ARG A 302 14.25 -21.12 -9.01
C ARG A 302 13.73 -20.25 -7.86
N ASP A 303 12.66 -19.52 -8.09
CA ASP A 303 12.04 -18.60 -7.13
C ASP A 303 11.43 -19.35 -5.94
N ASP A 304 11.05 -20.62 -6.10
CA ASP A 304 10.50 -21.45 -5.01
C ASP A 304 11.56 -21.79 -3.97
N ILE A 305 12.83 -21.93 -4.35
CA ILE A 305 13.91 -22.16 -3.39
C ILE A 305 14.18 -20.92 -2.54
N GLU A 306 14.10 -19.73 -3.14
CA GLU A 306 14.19 -18.46 -2.40
C GLU A 306 13.00 -18.33 -1.45
N SER A 307 11.81 -18.71 -1.91
CA SER A 307 10.59 -18.78 -1.10
C SER A 307 10.73 -19.76 0.07
N LEU A 308 11.27 -20.96 -0.16
CA LEU A 308 11.58 -21.95 0.89
C LEU A 308 12.59 -21.42 1.91
N ALA A 309 13.58 -20.65 1.44
CA ALA A 309 14.58 -20.02 2.29
C ALA A 309 13.97 -18.94 3.21
N GLU A 310 12.91 -18.27 2.78
CA GLU A 310 12.16 -17.33 3.62
C GLU A 310 11.16 -18.03 4.54
N LEU A 311 10.45 -19.06 4.04
CA LEU A 311 9.34 -19.71 4.75
C LEU A 311 9.79 -20.66 5.87
N ALA A 312 10.94 -21.31 5.74
CA ALA A 312 11.40 -22.29 6.74
C ALA A 312 12.27 -21.71 7.87
N VAL A 313 12.21 -20.40 8.12
CA VAL A 313 12.97 -19.74 9.19
C VAL A 313 12.06 -19.42 10.37
N TRP A 314 12.43 -19.91 11.55
CA TRP A 314 11.76 -19.63 12.81
C TRP A 314 12.68 -18.84 13.77
N PRO A 315 12.14 -17.92 14.57
CA PRO A 315 12.92 -17.20 15.58
C PRO A 315 13.67 -18.18 16.50
N GLY A 316 15.00 -18.03 16.58
CA GLY A 316 15.85 -18.88 17.42
C GLY A 316 16.36 -20.17 16.76
N MET A 317 15.91 -20.52 15.55
CA MET A 317 16.48 -21.63 14.78
C MET A 317 17.72 -21.20 13.99
N LYS A 318 18.77 -22.03 14.01
CA LYS A 318 19.91 -21.87 13.10
C LYS A 318 19.47 -22.29 11.71
N ASP A 319 19.56 -21.38 10.76
CA ASP A 319 19.25 -21.67 9.37
C ASP A 319 20.23 -22.71 8.81
N PRO A 320 19.76 -23.86 8.30
CA PRO A 320 20.59 -24.82 7.57
C PRO A 320 21.35 -24.17 6.40
N GLY A 321 20.77 -23.12 5.80
CA GLY A 321 21.37 -22.35 4.72
C GLY A 321 22.54 -21.46 5.14
N ALA A 322 22.65 -21.09 6.42
CA ALA A 322 23.74 -20.26 6.93
C ALA A 322 25.05 -21.05 7.12
N ALA A 323 24.97 -22.37 7.23
CA ALA A 323 26.13 -23.26 7.32
C ALA A 323 26.77 -23.55 5.96
N ILE A 324 26.20 -23.03 4.86
CA ILE A 324 26.66 -23.24 3.50
C ILE A 324 27.97 -22.44 3.28
N PRO A 325 29.14 -23.10 3.07
CA PRO A 325 30.42 -22.42 2.95
C PRO A 325 30.56 -21.61 1.65
N THR A 326 31.52 -20.68 1.59
CA THR A 326 31.84 -19.81 0.45
C THR A 326 32.04 -20.55 -0.89
N LYS A 327 32.46 -21.82 -0.88
CA LYS A 327 32.56 -22.69 -2.07
C LYS A 327 31.20 -23.01 -2.70
N ALA A 328 30.11 -22.98 -1.93
CA ALA A 328 28.78 -23.25 -2.44
C ALA A 328 28.22 -22.12 -3.31
N PHE A 329 28.82 -20.93 -3.32
CA PHE A 329 28.50 -19.92 -4.34
C PHE A 329 28.82 -20.42 -5.75
N LEU A 330 29.97 -21.10 -5.92
CA LEU A 330 30.34 -21.73 -7.19
C LEU A 330 29.40 -22.88 -7.55
N ILE A 331 28.98 -23.67 -6.55
CA ILE A 331 28.02 -24.77 -6.73
C ILE A 331 26.63 -24.23 -7.09
N LYS A 332 26.17 -23.14 -6.46
CA LYS A 332 24.92 -22.44 -6.81
C LYS A 332 24.98 -21.87 -8.23
N ALA A 333 26.13 -21.33 -8.64
CA ALA A 333 26.34 -20.86 -10.01
C ALA A 333 26.35 -22.02 -11.03
N ALA A 334 26.98 -23.14 -10.70
CA ALA A 334 26.96 -24.36 -11.50
C ALA A 334 25.55 -24.96 -11.61
N LEU A 335 24.81 -25.02 -10.50
CA LEU A 335 23.40 -25.42 -10.44
C LEU A 335 22.53 -24.53 -11.32
N THR A 336 22.70 -23.20 -11.24
CA THR A 336 21.94 -22.25 -12.08
C THR A 336 22.21 -22.49 -13.57
N ARG A 337 23.47 -22.77 -13.96
CA ARG A 337 23.83 -23.09 -15.35
C ARG A 337 23.25 -24.43 -15.79
N ALA A 338 23.28 -25.44 -14.93
CA ALA A 338 22.74 -26.77 -15.22
C ALA A 338 21.21 -26.72 -15.36
N LEU A 339 20.53 -25.98 -14.48
CA LEU A 339 19.09 -25.79 -14.50
C LEU A 339 18.62 -25.03 -15.75
N ASN A 340 19.38 -24.02 -16.20
CA ASN A 340 19.09 -23.34 -17.46
C ASN A 340 19.35 -24.20 -18.71
N LYS A 341 20.24 -25.20 -18.60
CA LYS A 341 20.55 -26.14 -19.69
C LYS A 341 19.50 -27.25 -19.78
N GLU A 342 18.92 -27.64 -18.67
CA GLU A 342 17.86 -28.63 -18.63
C GLU A 342 16.49 -28.00 -18.88
N HIS A 343 15.84 -28.42 -19.96
CA HIS A 343 14.49 -27.94 -20.29
C HIS A 343 13.44 -28.66 -19.44
N ILE A 344 13.24 -28.20 -18.20
CA ILE A 344 12.19 -28.71 -17.32
C ILE A 344 10.83 -28.27 -17.87
N ILE A 345 10.01 -29.22 -18.31
CA ILE A 345 8.65 -28.94 -18.75
C ILE A 345 7.77 -28.83 -17.51
N LEU A 346 7.22 -27.63 -17.28
CA LEU A 346 6.34 -27.37 -16.15
C LEU A 346 4.87 -27.59 -16.55
N PRO A 347 4.03 -28.11 -15.64
CA PRO A 347 2.62 -28.38 -15.88
C PRO A 347 1.73 -27.12 -15.74
N TYR A 348 2.32 -25.99 -15.36
CA TYR A 348 1.65 -24.72 -15.17
C TYR A 348 2.40 -23.61 -15.93
N ALA A 349 1.68 -22.55 -16.28
CA ALA A 349 2.27 -21.37 -16.89
C ALA A 349 3.05 -20.59 -15.81
N LEU A 350 4.27 -20.18 -16.15
CA LEU A 350 4.95 -19.15 -15.38
C LEU A 350 4.40 -17.82 -15.85
N ASP A 351 3.86 -17.02 -14.94
CA ASP A 351 3.65 -15.60 -15.20
C ASP A 351 5.02 -14.95 -15.36
N THR A 352 5.56 -15.03 -16.57
CA THR A 352 6.64 -14.15 -16.96
C THR A 352 6.07 -12.74 -16.86
N LEU A 353 6.52 -11.99 -15.86
CA LEU A 353 6.40 -10.53 -15.82
C LEU A 353 7.17 -9.98 -17.03
N VAL A 354 6.59 -10.12 -18.22
CA VAL A 354 7.12 -9.52 -19.43
C VAL A 354 6.89 -8.03 -19.27
N LYS A 355 7.95 -7.32 -18.90
CA LYS A 355 8.14 -5.92 -19.29
C LYS A 355 8.01 -5.85 -20.82
N GLY A 356 6.79 -5.66 -21.31
CA GLY A 356 6.51 -5.61 -22.75
C GLY A 356 5.13 -6.13 -23.11
N ARG A 357 4.20 -5.19 -23.26
CA ARG A 357 2.88 -5.38 -23.90
C ARG A 357 2.93 -6.34 -25.09
N LYS A 358 2.10 -7.39 -25.05
CA LYS A 358 1.49 -7.95 -26.27
C LYS A 358 0.07 -8.43 -25.98
N LYS A 359 -0.88 -7.66 -26.48
CA LYS A 359 -2.32 -7.94 -26.47
C LYS A 359 -2.61 -8.98 -27.55
N LEU A 360 -3.10 -10.16 -27.17
CA LEU A 360 -3.83 -11.09 -28.04
C LEU A 360 -5.06 -11.56 -27.25
N GLY A 361 -6.23 -11.37 -27.86
CA GLY A 361 -7.49 -11.21 -27.15
C GLY A 361 -8.23 -12.51 -26.78
N GLY A 362 -9.17 -12.31 -25.85
CA GLY A 362 -10.30 -13.19 -25.57
C GLY A 362 -10.21 -13.93 -24.24
N GLY A 363 -10.80 -13.35 -23.18
CA GLY A 363 -11.15 -14.07 -21.94
C GLY A 363 -11.07 -13.21 -20.69
N PHE A 364 -12.24 -12.87 -20.11
CA PHE A 364 -12.50 -12.43 -18.74
C PHE A 364 -11.34 -11.75 -17.97
N ASP A 365 -11.34 -10.41 -17.95
CA ASP A 365 -10.57 -9.61 -16.99
C ASP A 365 -11.24 -9.70 -15.61
N LEU A 366 -10.61 -10.41 -14.67
CA LEU A 366 -10.66 -10.00 -13.26
C LEU A 366 -9.44 -9.10 -13.06
N ASP A 367 -9.68 -7.80 -13.04
CA ASP A 367 -8.65 -6.78 -12.88
C ASP A 367 -8.13 -6.81 -11.43
N LEU A 368 -7.11 -7.62 -11.19
CA LEU A 368 -6.36 -7.69 -9.93
C LEU A 368 -5.08 -6.88 -10.13
N GLU A 369 -5.12 -5.59 -9.78
CA GLU A 369 -3.92 -4.76 -9.76
C GLU A 369 -2.98 -5.20 -8.64
N VAL A 370 -1.71 -5.36 -8.99
CA VAL A 370 -0.65 -5.82 -8.11
C VAL A 370 0.47 -4.78 -8.10
N ASP A 371 0.93 -4.35 -6.93
CA ASP A 371 2.02 -3.36 -6.81
C ASP A 371 3.41 -3.91 -7.23
N GLU A 372 4.45 -3.07 -7.27
CA GLU A 372 5.82 -3.48 -7.66
C GLU A 372 6.45 -4.54 -6.72
N GLU A 373 5.85 -4.81 -5.57
CA GLU A 373 6.22 -5.87 -4.62
C GLU A 373 5.32 -7.11 -4.75
N GLY A 374 4.36 -7.05 -5.66
CA GLY A 374 3.40 -8.09 -6.00
C GLY A 374 2.29 -8.28 -4.94
N ASN A 375 1.96 -7.24 -4.17
CA ASN A 375 0.80 -7.22 -3.29
C ASN A 375 -0.46 -6.88 -4.08
N LEU A 376 -1.56 -7.59 -3.83
CA LEU A 376 -2.89 -7.17 -4.30
C LEU A 376 -3.22 -5.82 -3.67
N VAL A 377 -3.54 -4.82 -4.49
CA VAL A 377 -4.19 -3.61 -3.98
C VAL A 377 -5.57 -4.06 -3.51
N GLU A 378 -5.84 -4.00 -2.21
CA GLU A 378 -7.21 -4.13 -1.71
C GLU A 378 -8.02 -3.03 -2.40
N GLN A 379 -8.97 -3.44 -3.24
CA GLN A 379 -10.10 -2.59 -3.56
C GLN A 379 -10.78 -2.30 -2.22
N ILE A 380 -10.56 -1.09 -1.69
CA ILE A 380 -11.61 -0.43 -0.93
C ILE A 380 -12.70 -0.20 -1.98
N GLY A 381 -13.55 -1.21 -2.16
CA GLY A 381 -14.80 -1.03 -2.86
C GLY A 381 -15.59 -0.05 -2.00
N ASP A 382 -15.59 1.22 -2.37
CA ASP A 382 -16.72 2.08 -2.07
C ASP A 382 -17.93 1.45 -2.77
N GLU A 383 -18.65 0.61 -2.04
CA GLU A 383 -20.02 0.23 -2.39
C GLU A 383 -20.90 1.47 -2.23
N ASN A 384 -20.83 2.38 -3.22
CA ASN A 384 -21.80 3.44 -3.45
C ASN A 384 -22.32 3.38 -4.89
N ASP A 385 -22.54 2.16 -5.39
CA ASP A 385 -23.22 1.92 -6.67
C ASP A 385 -24.55 1.19 -6.44
N LEU A 386 -25.41 1.72 -5.57
CA LEU A 386 -26.83 1.40 -5.53
C LEU A 386 -27.62 2.60 -4.98
N GLU A 387 -27.83 3.61 -5.82
CA GLU A 387 -29.01 4.50 -5.82
C GLU A 387 -28.86 5.54 -6.93
N ASP A 388 -29.41 5.27 -8.12
CA ASP A 388 -30.31 6.18 -8.83
C ASP A 388 -30.78 5.56 -10.15
N SER A 389 -32.02 5.08 -10.17
CA SER A 389 -32.91 5.12 -11.34
C SER A 389 -34.29 4.62 -10.91
N GLY A 390 -34.96 5.47 -10.14
CA GLY A 390 -36.41 5.45 -10.11
C GLY A 390 -36.92 6.28 -11.28
N GLU A 391 -37.50 5.64 -12.29
CA GLU A 391 -38.67 6.18 -13.00
C GLU A 391 -39.38 5.05 -13.77
N GLU A 392 -40.71 5.12 -13.67
CA GLU A 392 -41.71 4.09 -13.95
C GLU A 392 -41.93 3.81 -15.46
N SER A 393 -42.35 2.58 -15.80
CA SER A 393 -43.59 2.33 -16.57
C SER A 393 -43.79 0.85 -16.94
N ASP A 394 -44.81 0.25 -16.32
CA ASP A 394 -45.90 -0.56 -16.88
C ASP A 394 -45.67 -1.62 -17.98
N ASN A 395 -46.05 -2.84 -17.56
CA ASN A 395 -46.94 -3.83 -18.21
C ASN A 395 -46.38 -4.97 -19.10
N ASP A 396 -46.81 -6.16 -18.63
CA ASP A 396 -47.26 -7.38 -19.31
C ASP A 396 -46.28 -8.48 -19.77
N ASP A 397 -46.36 -9.59 -19.02
CA ASP A 397 -46.59 -10.97 -19.47
C ASP A 397 -45.68 -11.59 -20.54
N ASN A 398 -44.80 -12.52 -20.12
CA ASN A 398 -45.09 -13.96 -20.25
C ASN A 398 -43.93 -14.89 -19.85
N PHE A 399 -44.37 -15.99 -19.25
CA PHE A 399 -43.63 -17.19 -18.87
C PHE A 399 -43.23 -18.04 -20.09
N SER A 400 -41.99 -18.54 -20.15
CA SER A 400 -41.63 -19.95 -20.42
C SER A 400 -40.15 -20.13 -20.80
N GLY A 401 -39.50 -21.13 -20.21
CA GLY A 401 -38.13 -21.52 -20.56
C GLY A 401 -38.04 -22.33 -21.85
N ILE A 402 -36.81 -22.49 -22.37
CA ILE A 402 -36.21 -23.74 -22.88
C ILE A 402 -34.80 -23.43 -23.43
N THR A 403 -33.84 -24.21 -22.92
CA THR A 403 -32.51 -24.48 -23.45
C THR A 403 -32.47 -24.73 -24.97
N LYS A 404 -31.45 -24.20 -25.69
CA LYS A 404 -30.58 -25.00 -26.60
C LYS A 404 -29.44 -24.19 -27.22
N LYS A 405 -28.26 -24.81 -27.16
CA LYS A 405 -27.03 -24.55 -27.94
C LYS A 405 -27.31 -24.39 -29.45
N LYS A 406 -26.52 -23.58 -30.15
CA LYS A 406 -26.32 -23.72 -31.60
C LYS A 406 -24.85 -23.68 -32.00
N ALA A 407 -24.51 -24.68 -32.81
CA ALA A 407 -23.23 -24.94 -33.45
C ALA A 407 -23.13 -24.25 -34.82
N ILE A 408 -21.88 -24.20 -35.28
CA ILE A 408 -21.36 -23.72 -36.56
C ILE A 408 -22.01 -24.45 -37.75
N ILE A 409 -22.31 -23.70 -38.82
CA ILE A 409 -22.53 -24.24 -40.17
C ILE A 409 -21.69 -23.43 -41.17
N ALA A 410 -20.84 -24.16 -41.90
CA ALA A 410 -20.20 -23.75 -43.14
C ALA A 410 -20.97 -24.36 -44.33
N ASN A 411 -20.93 -23.69 -45.48
CA ASN A 411 -21.05 -24.24 -46.85
C ASN A 411 -20.59 -23.13 -47.82
N GLU A 412 -19.50 -23.32 -48.61
CA GLU A 412 -19.45 -23.94 -49.96
C GLU A 412 -20.16 -23.07 -51.03
N ASN A 413 -19.64 -22.77 -52.24
CA ASN A 413 -18.76 -23.51 -53.13
C ASN A 413 -18.26 -22.68 -54.36
N LYS A 414 -17.04 -23.03 -54.84
CA LYS A 414 -16.52 -23.19 -56.24
C LYS A 414 -16.60 -22.11 -57.34
N SER A 415 -15.46 -21.78 -57.96
CA SER A 415 -14.83 -22.46 -59.14
C SER A 415 -13.58 -21.67 -59.62
N ILE A 416 -12.37 -22.24 -59.66
CA ILE A 416 -11.63 -23.01 -60.70
C ILE A 416 -11.11 -22.21 -61.91
N ARG A 417 -9.76 -22.31 -62.10
CA ARG A 417 -8.83 -22.03 -63.23
C ARG A 417 -7.92 -20.82 -62.97
N GLY A 418 -6.58 -20.88 -62.99
CA GLY A 418 -5.62 -21.90 -63.38
C GLY A 418 -4.46 -21.25 -64.15
N GLY A 419 -3.21 -21.47 -63.72
CA GLY A 419 -2.04 -21.46 -64.63
C GLY A 419 -0.99 -20.34 -64.49
N LYS A 420 0.14 -20.72 -63.85
CA LYS A 420 1.58 -20.55 -64.23
C LYS A 420 2.16 -19.21 -64.75
N GLY A 421 3.35 -18.89 -64.22
CA GLY A 421 4.46 -18.23 -64.93
C GLY A 421 5.04 -17.01 -64.19
N GLN A 422 6.03 -17.17 -63.31
CA GLN A 422 7.47 -16.93 -63.54
C GLN A 422 7.91 -15.49 -63.92
N THR A 423 8.83 -14.99 -63.07
CA THR A 423 10.06 -14.20 -63.36
C THR A 423 10.01 -12.72 -63.74
N GLY A 424 11.00 -11.99 -63.19
CA GLY A 424 11.50 -10.68 -63.67
C GLY A 424 11.18 -9.54 -62.71
N ASN A 425 11.99 -9.20 -61.71
CA ASN A 425 13.31 -8.53 -61.74
C ASN A 425 13.26 -7.06 -62.20
N GLY A 426 13.92 -6.19 -61.41
CA GLY A 426 14.19 -4.78 -61.70
C GLY A 426 13.06 -3.84 -61.28
N GLY A 427 13.28 -2.75 -60.54
CA GLY A 427 14.50 -2.02 -60.29
C GLY A 427 14.20 -0.53 -60.39
N SER A 428 14.57 0.19 -59.34
CA SER A 428 15.00 1.60 -59.36
C SER A 428 13.96 2.73 -59.45
N ARG A 429 14.04 3.54 -58.38
CA ARG A 429 14.38 4.97 -58.35
C ARG A 429 13.33 6.02 -58.74
N GLY A 430 13.11 6.89 -57.74
CA GLY A 430 13.08 8.35 -57.89
C GLY A 430 11.78 8.91 -58.46
N ALA A 431 11.41 10.15 -58.25
CA ALA A 431 11.87 11.21 -57.38
C ALA A 431 10.85 12.34 -57.58
N ARG A 432 10.61 13.09 -56.51
CA ARG A 432 10.32 14.53 -56.48
C ARG A 432 9.17 15.15 -57.31
N ALA A 433 8.38 15.90 -56.54
CA ALA A 433 8.13 17.34 -56.72
C ALA A 433 6.95 17.80 -57.60
N SER A 434 5.96 18.31 -56.86
CA SER A 434 5.54 19.73 -56.85
C SER A 434 4.46 20.22 -57.83
N ARG A 435 3.46 20.83 -57.18
CA ARG A 435 2.84 22.15 -57.44
C ARG A 435 1.89 22.32 -58.64
N GLY A 436 0.79 23.02 -58.33
CA GLY A 436 -0.07 23.78 -59.25
C GLY A 436 -1.51 23.26 -59.24
N ALA A 437 -2.40 23.75 -58.37
CA ALA A 437 -3.14 25.03 -58.41
C ALA A 437 -4.29 25.08 -59.43
N THR A 438 -5.34 25.81 -59.04
CA THR A 438 -6.64 26.09 -59.71
C THR A 438 -7.74 25.06 -59.38
N GLY A 439 -8.96 25.41 -58.96
CA GLY A 439 -9.63 26.69 -58.71
C GLY A 439 -11.16 26.49 -58.78
N ARG A 440 -11.92 27.24 -57.95
CA ARG A 440 -13.39 27.45 -57.97
C ARG A 440 -14.25 26.24 -57.52
N GLY A 441 -15.31 26.37 -56.72
CA GLY A 441 -15.97 27.52 -56.10
C GLY A 441 -17.36 27.15 -55.58
N ARG A 442 -17.74 27.73 -54.43
CA ARG A 442 -19.08 28.17 -53.96
C ARG A 442 -20.29 27.21 -53.84
N GLY A 443 -20.90 27.30 -52.65
CA GLY A 443 -22.35 27.17 -52.38
C GLY A 443 -22.58 26.42 -51.05
N SER A 444 -22.63 27.02 -49.85
CA SER A 444 -23.57 27.99 -49.26
C SER A 444 -25.04 27.55 -49.20
N LYS A 445 -25.50 27.38 -47.95
CA LYS A 445 -26.83 27.56 -47.32
C LYS A 445 -27.18 26.32 -46.49
N LYS A 446 -27.61 26.43 -45.24
CA LYS A 446 -27.97 27.59 -44.42
C LYS A 446 -27.90 27.15 -42.96
#